data_AF-A0A343TM78-F1
#
_entry.id   AF-A0A343TM78-F1
#
_cell.length_a   1.000
_cell.length_b   1.000
_cell.length_c   1.000
_cell.angle_alpha   90.00
_cell.angle_beta   90.00
_cell.angle_gamma   90.00
#
_symmetry.space_group_name_H-M   'P 1'
#
loop_
_entity.id
_entity.type
_entity.pdbx_description
1 polymer ?
#
loop_
_entity_poly.entity_id
_entity_poly.type
_entity_poly.pdbx_seq_one_letter_code
_entity_poly.pdbx_strand_id
1 'polypeptide(L)'
;MKSDEKGTTHYSPDPLHTRIQTLRDLLDQHDRNGLIQLKADLQEQIEEWRDEYGVDSPAALRDRAAETDTAADTRDIKQTARDWELVEYRLSIVEDAIENYTTYTQDFRASA
;
A
#
# COMPACT_ATOMS: atom_id res chain seq x y z
N MET A 1 35.84 12.42 -28.63
CA MET A 1 34.63 13.07 -29.19
C MET A 1 33.56 11.99 -29.32
N LYS A 2 32.54 12.02 -28.41
CA LYS A 2 31.14 11.53 -28.54
C LYS A 2 30.94 10.01 -28.76
N SER A 3 30.01 9.26 -28.15
CA SER A 3 28.83 9.51 -27.29
C SER A 3 28.37 8.14 -26.72
N ASP A 4 28.09 8.02 -25.42
CA ASP A 4 26.74 8.00 -24.78
C ASP A 4 25.94 6.69 -24.99
N GLU A 5 25.89 5.84 -23.95
CA GLU A 5 24.70 5.05 -23.59
C GLU A 5 24.87 4.43 -22.18
N LYS A 6 24.81 5.27 -21.14
CA LYS A 6 24.46 4.78 -19.80
C LYS A 6 22.97 4.46 -19.83
N GLY A 7 22.63 3.23 -20.19
CA GLY A 7 21.31 2.67 -19.94
C GLY A 7 21.06 2.70 -18.45
N THR A 8 20.20 3.62 -18.01
CA THR A 8 19.68 3.66 -16.64
C THR A 8 18.96 2.34 -16.42
N THR A 9 19.60 1.41 -15.72
CA THR A 9 18.93 0.19 -15.25
C THR A 9 17.85 0.66 -14.29
N HIS A 10 16.62 0.84 -14.79
CA HIS A 10 15.45 0.99 -13.94
C HIS A 10 15.26 -0.33 -13.23
N TYR A 11 15.93 -0.47 -12.08
CA TYR A 11 15.67 -1.53 -11.13
C TYR A 11 14.32 -1.19 -10.48
N SER A 12 13.24 -1.45 -11.20
CA SER A 12 11.92 -1.50 -10.58
C SER A 12 11.96 -2.69 -9.63
N PRO A 13 11.80 -2.50 -8.32
CA PRO A 13 11.75 -3.63 -7.41
C PRO A 13 10.63 -4.57 -7.85
N ASP A 14 10.97 -5.85 -7.93
CA ASP A 14 10.00 -6.88 -8.30
C ASP A 14 8.82 -6.83 -7.31
N PRO A 15 7.57 -6.77 -7.80
CA PRO A 15 6.40 -6.58 -6.94
C PRO A 15 6.20 -7.73 -5.95
N LEU A 16 6.67 -8.95 -6.27
CA LEU A 16 6.65 -10.06 -5.32
C LEU A 16 7.72 -9.87 -4.25
N HIS A 17 8.91 -9.39 -4.63
CA HIS A 17 9.98 -9.07 -3.68
C HIS A 17 9.54 -8.00 -2.66
N THR A 18 8.92 -6.91 -3.12
CA THR A 18 8.37 -5.88 -2.23
C THR A 18 7.31 -6.46 -1.30
N ARG A 19 6.38 -7.26 -1.81
CA ARG A 19 5.34 -7.90 -0.98
C ARG A 19 5.94 -8.79 0.10
N ILE A 20 6.89 -9.66 -0.25
CA ILE A 20 7.54 -10.58 0.70
C ILE A 20 8.32 -9.80 1.75
N GLN A 21 8.99 -8.71 1.36
CA GLN A 21 9.74 -7.87 2.28
C GLN A 21 8.81 -7.16 3.27
N THR A 22 7.69 -6.60 2.80
CA THR A 22 6.66 -6.00 3.67
C THR A 22 6.06 -7.04 4.61
N LEU A 23 5.75 -8.24 4.13
CA LEU A 23 5.21 -9.31 4.97
C LEU A 23 6.18 -9.74 6.07
N ARG A 24 7.48 -9.86 5.75
CA ARG A 24 8.54 -10.12 6.74
C ARG A 24 8.61 -9.04 7.80
N ASP A 25 8.62 -7.80 7.37
CA ASP A 25 8.68 -6.62 8.24
C ASP A 25 7.48 -6.58 9.21
N LEU A 26 6.28 -6.87 8.71
CA LEU A 26 5.07 -6.97 9.50
C LEU A 26 5.13 -8.08 10.56
N LEU A 27 5.63 -9.26 10.19
CA LEU A 27 5.73 -10.40 11.13
C LEU A 27 6.85 -10.23 12.17
N ASP A 28 7.89 -9.47 11.86
CA ASP A 28 8.98 -9.15 12.79
C ASP A 28 8.54 -8.08 13.82
N GLN A 29 7.80 -7.06 13.36
CA GLN A 29 7.40 -5.92 14.19
C GLN A 29 6.09 -6.15 14.95
N HIS A 30 5.21 -7.02 14.48
CA HIS A 30 3.88 -7.20 15.05
C HIS A 30 3.58 -8.65 15.42
N ASP A 31 3.01 -8.82 16.60
CA ASP A 31 2.29 -10.04 16.95
C ASP A 31 0.92 -10.06 16.25
N ARG A 32 0.21 -11.18 16.35
CA ARG A 32 -1.10 -11.33 15.71
C ARG A 32 -2.10 -10.24 16.13
N ASN A 33 -2.05 -9.79 17.38
CA ASN A 33 -2.93 -8.72 17.86
C ASN A 33 -2.51 -7.36 17.26
N GLY A 34 -1.21 -7.07 17.17
CA GLY A 34 -0.69 -5.89 16.49
C GLY A 34 -1.09 -5.83 15.03
N LEU A 35 -1.10 -6.96 14.32
CA LEU A 35 -1.60 -7.02 12.94
C LEU A 35 -3.10 -6.73 12.85
N ILE A 36 -3.90 -7.22 13.80
CA ILE A 36 -5.35 -6.91 13.87
C ILE A 36 -5.59 -5.42 14.12
N GLN A 37 -4.80 -4.80 15.00
CA GLN A 37 -4.88 -3.35 15.23
C GLN A 37 -4.50 -2.58 13.97
N LEU A 38 -3.38 -2.94 13.34
CA LEU A 38 -2.94 -2.31 12.10
C LEU A 38 -3.99 -2.46 10.99
N LYS A 39 -4.66 -3.61 10.90
CA LYS A 39 -5.79 -3.81 9.99
C LYS A 39 -6.89 -2.78 10.25
N ALA A 40 -7.30 -2.61 11.51
CA ALA A 40 -8.34 -1.65 11.88
C ALA A 40 -7.92 -0.21 11.53
N ASP A 41 -6.68 0.18 11.83
CA ASP A 41 -6.17 1.52 11.53
C ASP A 41 -6.13 1.81 10.02
N LEU A 42 -5.82 0.81 9.18
CA LEU A 42 -5.84 0.93 7.71
C LEU A 42 -7.27 1.02 7.17
N GLN A 43 -8.20 0.27 7.76
CA GLN A 43 -9.62 0.35 7.40
C GLN A 43 -10.22 1.71 7.79
N GLU A 44 -9.87 2.24 8.96
CA GLU A 44 -10.30 3.57 9.41
C GLU A 44 -9.82 4.66 8.45
N GLN A 45 -8.55 4.65 8.02
CA GLN A 45 -8.05 5.60 7.01
C GLN A 45 -8.82 5.55 5.68
N ILE A 46 -9.22 4.35 5.23
CA ILE A 46 -10.05 4.21 4.03
C ILE A 46 -11.43 4.84 4.26
N GLU A 47 -12.07 4.56 5.40
CA GLU A 47 -13.37 5.15 5.73
C GLU A 47 -13.29 6.68 5.87
N GLU A 48 -12.21 7.21 6.44
CA GLU A 48 -11.98 8.66 6.51
C GLU A 48 -11.95 9.30 5.12
N TRP A 49 -11.24 8.71 4.15
CA TRP A 49 -11.26 9.21 2.77
C TRP A 49 -12.60 9.00 2.08
N ARG A 50 -13.33 7.92 2.38
CA ARG A 50 -14.69 7.72 1.86
C ARG A 50 -15.62 8.83 2.31
N ASP A 51 -15.59 9.16 3.59
CA ASP A 51 -16.44 10.19 4.18
C ASP A 51 -16.01 11.60 3.75
N GLU A 52 -14.71 11.88 3.69
CA GLU A 52 -14.17 13.19 3.27
C GLU A 52 -14.56 13.52 1.83
N TYR A 53 -14.42 12.57 0.91
CA TYR A 53 -14.64 12.79 -0.51
C TYR A 53 -15.99 12.28 -1.03
N GLY A 54 -16.77 11.58 -0.21
CA GLY A 54 -18.07 11.00 -0.59
C GLY A 54 -17.97 10.00 -1.74
N VAL A 55 -16.92 9.17 -1.77
CA VAL A 55 -16.65 8.19 -2.82
C VAL A 55 -16.25 6.86 -2.21
N ASP A 56 -16.55 5.75 -2.88
CA ASP A 56 -16.28 4.40 -2.33
C ASP A 56 -14.95 3.80 -2.79
N SER A 57 -14.24 4.44 -3.72
CA SER A 57 -13.02 3.89 -4.33
C SER A 57 -12.02 4.97 -4.79
N PRO A 58 -10.72 4.62 -4.89
CA PRO A 58 -9.70 5.49 -5.47
C PRO A 58 -10.00 5.91 -6.92
N ALA A 59 -10.65 5.04 -7.69
CA ALA A 59 -11.04 5.33 -9.06
C ALA A 59 -12.09 6.46 -9.11
N ALA A 60 -13.14 6.35 -8.28
CA ALA A 60 -14.16 7.39 -8.15
C ALA A 60 -13.55 8.71 -7.63
N LEU A 61 -12.56 8.65 -6.74
CA LEU A 61 -11.83 9.83 -6.29
C LEU A 61 -11.08 10.53 -7.44
N ARG A 62 -10.51 9.77 -8.38
CA ARG A 62 -9.86 10.33 -9.58
C ARG A 62 -10.83 10.93 -10.57
N ASP A 63 -12.02 10.34 -10.71
CA ASP A 63 -13.07 10.92 -11.54
C ASP A 63 -13.49 12.28 -10.96
N ARG A 64 -13.66 12.38 -9.63
CA ARG A 64 -13.90 13.65 -8.93
C ARG A 64 -12.78 14.66 -9.13
N ALA A 65 -11.53 14.23 -9.21
CA ALA A 65 -10.40 15.11 -9.50
C ALA A 65 -10.54 15.82 -10.87
N ALA A 66 -11.15 15.16 -11.85
CA ALA A 66 -11.35 15.75 -13.18
C ALA A 66 -12.41 16.88 -13.20
N GLU A 67 -13.22 16.98 -12.15
CA GLU A 67 -14.28 17.98 -11.98
C GLU A 67 -13.81 19.21 -11.18
N THR A 68 -12.55 19.23 -10.72
CA THR A 68 -12.01 20.37 -9.93
C THR A 68 -11.65 21.56 -10.80
N ASP A 69 -11.88 22.76 -10.25
CA ASP A 69 -11.65 24.03 -10.95
C ASP A 69 -10.16 24.41 -11.04
N THR A 70 -9.33 23.89 -10.13
CA THR A 70 -7.90 24.24 -10.08
C THR A 70 -6.99 23.03 -10.25
N ALA A 71 -5.87 23.24 -10.93
CA ALA A 71 -4.85 22.22 -11.10
C ALA A 71 -4.17 21.80 -9.79
N ALA A 72 -4.20 22.66 -8.76
CA ALA A 72 -3.71 22.33 -7.43
C ALA A 72 -4.63 21.29 -6.77
N ASP A 73 -5.94 21.57 -6.72
CA ASP A 73 -6.93 20.65 -6.16
C ASP A 73 -6.96 19.32 -6.92
N THR A 74 -6.87 19.36 -8.26
CA THR A 74 -6.75 18.14 -9.08
C THR A 74 -5.55 17.28 -8.66
N ARG A 75 -4.41 17.91 -8.38
CA ARG A 75 -3.18 17.20 -8.01
C ARG A 75 -3.32 16.58 -6.62
N ASP A 76 -3.86 17.32 -5.67
CA ASP A 76 -4.01 16.87 -4.29
C ASP A 76 -4.97 15.67 -4.22
N ILE A 77 -6.13 15.75 -4.88
CA ILE A 77 -7.08 14.63 -4.96
C ILE A 77 -6.45 13.40 -5.64
N LYS A 78 -5.67 13.60 -6.71
CA LYS A 78 -4.95 12.49 -7.37
C LYS A 78 -3.89 11.88 -6.47
N GLN A 79 -3.28 12.67 -5.59
CA GLN A 79 -2.32 12.18 -4.61
C GLN A 79 -3.04 11.34 -3.55
N THR A 80 -4.13 11.84 -2.97
CA THR A 80 -4.95 11.07 -2.02
C THR A 80 -5.43 9.75 -2.62
N ALA A 81 -5.87 9.74 -3.89
CA ALA A 81 -6.26 8.50 -4.56
C ALA A 81 -5.10 7.49 -4.71
N ARG A 82 -3.86 7.95 -4.88
CA ARG A 82 -2.68 7.05 -4.90
C ARG A 82 -2.38 6.52 -3.50
N ASP A 83 -2.48 7.37 -2.49
CA ASP A 83 -2.24 6.98 -1.10
C ASP A 83 -3.28 5.96 -0.63
N TRP A 84 -4.53 6.12 -1.06
CA TRP A 84 -5.58 5.14 -0.86
C TRP A 84 -5.23 3.78 -1.46
N GLU A 85 -4.80 3.71 -2.73
CA GLU A 85 -4.38 2.44 -3.34
C GLU A 85 -3.23 1.77 -2.58
N LEU A 86 -2.29 2.57 -2.04
CA LEU A 86 -1.20 2.04 -1.22
C LEU A 86 -1.71 1.46 0.10
N VAL A 87 -2.69 2.10 0.73
CA VAL A 87 -3.35 1.59 1.94
C VAL A 87 -4.14 0.32 1.65
N GLU A 88 -4.89 0.25 0.55
CA GLU A 88 -5.59 -0.98 0.12
C GLU A 88 -4.60 -2.13 -0.15
N TYR A 89 -3.48 -1.84 -0.82
CA TYR A 89 -2.43 -2.82 -1.05
C TYR A 89 -1.84 -3.31 0.28
N ARG A 90 -1.50 -2.41 1.21
CA ARG A 90 -0.96 -2.79 2.52
C ARG A 90 -1.97 -3.59 3.34
N LEU A 91 -3.25 -3.20 3.30
CA LEU A 91 -4.33 -3.92 3.96
C LEU A 91 -4.39 -5.37 3.48
N SER A 92 -4.29 -5.61 2.17
CA SER A 92 -4.27 -6.98 1.61
C SER A 92 -3.11 -7.83 2.13
N ILE A 93 -1.94 -7.23 2.40
CA ILE A 93 -0.78 -7.92 2.96
C ILE A 93 -0.99 -8.21 4.45
N VAL A 94 -1.56 -7.26 5.20
CA VAL A 94 -1.85 -7.44 6.62
C VAL A 94 -2.89 -8.54 6.82
N GLU A 95 -3.92 -8.59 5.98
CA GLU A 95 -4.92 -9.65 6.00
C GLU A 95 -4.30 -11.03 5.75
N ASP A 96 -3.49 -11.15 4.70
CA ASP A 96 -2.72 -12.36 4.39
C ASP A 96 -1.80 -12.79 5.55
N ALA A 97 -1.13 -11.83 6.20
CA ALA A 97 -0.28 -12.08 7.36
C ALA A 97 -1.08 -12.56 8.58
N ILE A 98 -2.30 -12.06 8.81
CA ILE A 98 -3.18 -12.51 9.89
C ILE A 98 -3.70 -13.93 9.63
N GLU A 99 -4.13 -14.20 8.39
CA GLU A 99 -4.65 -15.51 7.97
C GLU A 99 -3.59 -16.60 8.09
N ASN A 100 -2.37 -16.31 7.62
CA ASN A 100 -1.26 -17.26 7.57
C ASN A 100 -0.26 -17.13 8.73
N TYR A 101 -0.60 -16.38 9.78
CA TYR A 101 0.31 -16.03 10.88
C TYR A 101 1.02 -17.25 11.47
N THR A 102 0.27 -18.31 11.78
CA THR A 102 0.83 -19.54 12.39
C THR A 102 1.80 -20.24 11.45
N THR A 103 1.44 -20.34 10.16
CA THR A 103 2.27 -20.98 9.14
C THR A 103 3.58 -20.20 8.94
N TYR A 104 3.48 -18.89 8.71
CA TYR A 104 4.66 -18.07 8.44
C TYR A 104 5.57 -17.95 9.65
N THR A 105 5.04 -17.78 10.86
CA THR A 105 5.88 -17.70 12.06
C THR A 105 6.60 -19.01 12.37
N GLN A 106 6.06 -20.17 11.97
CA GLN A 106 6.74 -21.45 12.07
C GLN A 106 7.84 -21.60 11.01
N ASP A 107 7.55 -21.28 9.75
CA ASP A 107 8.52 -21.36 8.64
C ASP A 107 9.68 -20.36 8.80
N PHE A 108 9.42 -19.15 9.28
CA PHE A 108 10.46 -18.15 9.57
C PHE A 108 11.37 -18.58 10.71
N ARG A 109 10.84 -19.24 11.76
CA ARG A 109 11.65 -19.79 12.86
C ARG A 109 12.46 -21.02 12.45
N ALA A 110 11.99 -21.79 11.46
CA ALA A 110 12.71 -22.95 10.93
C ALA A 110 13.81 -22.56 9.93
N SER A 111 13.75 -21.37 9.35
CA SER A 111 14.69 -20.86 8.33
C SER A 111 15.75 -19.89 8.88
N ALA A 112 15.70 -19.58 10.18
CA ALA A 112 16.64 -18.70 10.89
C ALA A 112 17.65 -19.52 11.72
#